data_AF-A0A7K0LS02-F1
#
_entry.id   AF-A0A7K0LS02-F1
#
_cell.length_a   1.000
_cell.length_b   1.000
_cell.length_c   1.000
_cell.angle_alpha   90.00
_cell.angle_beta   90.00
_cell.angle_gamma   90.00
#
_symmetry.space_group_name_H-M   'P 1'
#
loop_
_entity.id
_entity.type
_entity.pdbx_description
1 polymer ?
#
loop_
_entity_poly.entity_id
_entity_poly.type
_entity_poly.pdbx_seq_one_letter_code
_entity_poly.pdbx_strand_id
1 'polypeptide(L)'
;MGVSMGARMKGLWPLAIVGAVLVFLWIEICFDWVGPNLKGDIPQLAPVVAAGFVAWGFYFAAGTGKTGFLKTLVGSIFGVVAGAILMAVGPSVTGGTVIGVSLTAGILALILLFCIAINDLVFVPAAFGAFACVVFVWQITGLDNFAATPNTMTFTGVAVNTLIALIAGCVLGIVHTTVAAAITPKGQKADEAAAVQEIVDR
;
A
#
# COMPACT_ATOMS: atom_id res chain seq x y z
N MET A 1 8.14 20.46 -27.00
CA MET A 1 7.26 21.61 -26.68
C MET A 1 6.44 21.19 -25.47
N GLY A 2 6.60 21.86 -24.33
CA GLY A 2 5.88 21.50 -23.11
C GLY A 2 4.39 21.73 -23.27
N VAL A 3 3.58 20.74 -22.90
CA VAL A 3 2.13 20.87 -22.80
C VAL A 3 1.82 22.05 -21.87
N SER A 4 0.97 22.99 -22.32
CA SER A 4 0.62 24.14 -21.48
C SER A 4 0.01 23.65 -20.15
N MET A 5 0.31 24.32 -19.04
CA MET A 5 -0.19 23.93 -17.70
C MET A 5 -1.72 23.73 -17.70
N GLY A 6 -2.45 24.55 -18.47
CA GLY A 6 -3.89 24.43 -18.64
C GLY A 6 -4.35 23.16 -19.38
N ALA A 7 -3.58 22.66 -20.34
CA ALA A 7 -3.87 21.39 -21.00
C ALA A 7 -3.54 20.19 -20.11
N ARG A 8 -2.44 20.25 -19.33
CA ARG A 8 -2.10 19.22 -18.32
C ARG A 8 -3.18 19.11 -17.24
N MET A 9 -3.62 20.24 -16.69
CA MET A 9 -4.68 20.30 -15.69
C MET A 9 -6.01 19.74 -16.20
N LYS A 10 -6.38 20.06 -17.45
CA LYS A 10 -7.61 19.54 -18.06
C LYS A 10 -7.56 18.04 -18.35
N GLY A 11 -6.38 17.48 -18.62
CA GLY A 11 -6.19 16.04 -18.79
C GLY A 11 -6.26 15.29 -17.46
N LEU A 12 -5.69 15.84 -16.39
CA LEU A 12 -5.66 15.20 -15.06
C LEU A 12 -6.93 15.40 -14.23
N TRP A 13 -7.80 16.35 -14.61
CA TRP A 13 -8.98 16.72 -13.84
C TRP A 13 -9.94 15.56 -13.53
N PRO A 14 -10.29 14.68 -14.50
CA PRO A 14 -11.19 13.56 -14.23
C PRO A 14 -10.57 12.56 -13.25
N LEU A 15 -9.28 12.28 -13.39
CA LEU A 15 -8.53 11.45 -12.45
C LEU A 15 -8.53 12.07 -11.04
N ALA A 16 -8.21 13.36 -10.93
CA ALA A 16 -8.17 14.06 -9.64
C ALA A 16 -9.52 14.03 -8.88
N ILE A 17 -10.64 14.24 -9.57
CA ILE A 17 -11.98 14.18 -8.94
C ILE A 17 -12.28 12.77 -8.43
N VAL A 18 -12.06 11.76 -9.26
CA VAL A 18 -12.33 10.37 -8.88
C VAL A 18 -11.45 9.97 -7.69
N GLY A 19 -10.18 10.36 -7.72
CA GLY A 19 -9.25 10.18 -6.61
C GLY A 19 -9.76 10.81 -5.32
N ALA A 20 -10.20 12.07 -5.35
CA ALA A 20 -10.71 12.76 -4.17
C ALA A 20 -11.94 12.08 -3.56
N VAL A 21 -12.89 11.63 -4.39
CA VAL A 21 -14.09 10.90 -3.93
C VAL A 21 -13.71 9.55 -3.33
N LEU A 22 -12.83 8.80 -3.98
CA LEU A 22 -12.40 7.49 -3.50
C LEU A 22 -11.56 7.58 -2.21
N VAL A 23 -10.75 8.63 -2.06
CA VAL A 23 -10.02 8.94 -0.81
C VAL A 23 -11.00 9.14 0.33
N PHE A 24 -12.03 9.96 0.13
CA PHE A 24 -13.08 10.19 1.12
C PHE A 24 -13.76 8.87 1.52
N LEU A 25 -14.23 8.10 0.52
CA LEU A 25 -14.90 6.81 0.76
C LEU A 25 -13.99 5.80 1.48
N TRP A 26 -12.71 5.72 1.12
CA TRP A 26 -11.76 4.82 1.75
C TRP A 26 -11.59 5.14 3.24
N ILE A 27 -11.48 6.42 3.57
CA ILE A 27 -11.36 6.88 4.96
C ILE A 27 -12.63 6.51 5.74
N GLU A 28 -13.83 6.83 5.22
CA GLU A 28 -15.11 6.48 5.88
C GLU A 28 -15.26 4.97 6.10
N ILE A 29 -14.94 4.15 5.09
CA ILE A 29 -14.98 2.68 5.21
C ILE A 29 -14.01 2.19 6.28
N CYS A 30 -12.81 2.76 6.36
CA CYS A 30 -11.84 2.36 7.37
C CYS A 30 -12.29 2.74 8.79
N PHE A 31 -13.01 3.86 8.96
CA PHE A 31 -13.61 4.23 10.24
C PHE A 31 -14.65 3.20 10.70
N ASP A 32 -15.52 2.75 9.80
CA ASP A 32 -16.52 1.73 10.13
C ASP A 32 -15.90 0.32 10.30
N TRP A 33 -14.85 0.00 9.53
CA TRP A 33 -14.17 -1.30 9.57
C TRP A 33 -13.30 -1.48 10.83
N VAL A 34 -12.57 -0.45 11.26
CA VAL A 34 -11.70 -0.54 12.45
C VAL A 34 -12.49 -0.29 13.75
N GLY A 35 -13.68 0.31 13.71
CA GLY A 35 -14.76 -0.07 14.64
C GLY A 35 -15.83 0.99 14.98
N PRO A 36 -17.09 0.57 15.21
CA PRO A 36 -18.15 1.41 15.79
C PRO A 36 -17.93 1.85 17.25
N ASN A 37 -16.92 1.27 17.94
CA ASN A 37 -16.57 1.59 19.34
C ASN A 37 -15.38 2.57 19.48
N LEU A 38 -14.85 3.11 18.38
CA LEU A 38 -13.64 3.95 18.37
C LEU A 38 -13.87 5.39 17.90
N LYS A 39 -15.12 5.87 17.87
CA LYS A 39 -15.46 7.26 17.54
C LYS A 39 -14.86 8.33 18.48
N GLY A 40 -14.06 7.94 19.49
CA GLY A 40 -13.41 8.85 20.44
C GLY A 40 -11.88 8.85 20.41
N ASP A 41 -11.21 7.72 20.11
CA ASP A 41 -9.76 7.58 20.25
C ASP A 41 -9.09 7.29 18.89
N ILE A 42 -8.55 8.35 18.29
CA ILE A 42 -7.93 8.41 16.96
C ILE A 42 -6.60 7.61 16.75
N PRO A 43 -5.88 7.02 17.75
CA PRO A 43 -4.58 6.40 17.48
C PRO A 43 -4.56 5.10 16.65
N GLN A 44 -5.60 4.26 16.66
CA GLN A 44 -5.52 2.89 16.10
C GLN A 44 -5.88 2.77 14.61
N LEU A 45 -6.45 3.83 14.01
CA LEU A 45 -6.93 3.84 12.62
C LEU A 45 -5.82 4.07 11.57
N ALA A 46 -4.71 4.69 11.97
CA ALA A 46 -3.67 5.16 11.05
C ALA A 46 -3.01 4.07 10.17
N PRO A 47 -2.69 2.85 10.66
CA PRO A 47 -1.81 1.94 9.91
C PRO A 47 -2.52 1.17 8.79
N VAL A 48 -3.79 0.79 9.01
CA VAL A 48 -4.59 0.03 8.03
C VAL A 48 -5.05 0.94 6.89
N VAL A 49 -5.45 2.18 7.21
CA VAL A 49 -5.75 3.23 6.23
C VAL A 49 -4.53 3.50 5.35
N ALA A 50 -3.34 3.66 5.97
CA ALA A 50 -2.10 3.93 5.27
C ALA A 50 -1.72 2.77 4.32
N ALA A 51 -1.89 1.52 4.73
CA ALA A 51 -1.59 0.36 3.88
C ALA A 51 -2.40 0.37 2.57
N GLY A 52 -3.68 0.72 2.63
CA GLY A 52 -4.51 0.87 1.43
C GLY A 52 -4.01 1.96 0.48
N PHE A 53 -3.65 3.13 1.01
CA PHE A 53 -3.08 4.21 0.20
C PHE A 53 -1.73 3.85 -0.42
N VAL A 54 -0.88 3.15 0.34
CA VAL A 54 0.44 2.70 -0.11
C VAL A 54 0.29 1.75 -1.30
N ALA A 55 -0.56 0.72 -1.21
CA ALA A 55 -0.83 -0.18 -2.33
C ALA A 55 -1.46 0.55 -3.53
N TRP A 56 -2.36 1.50 -3.28
CA TRP A 56 -2.96 2.31 -4.35
C TRP A 56 -1.91 3.14 -5.09
N GLY A 57 -0.99 3.78 -4.38
CA GLY A 57 0.14 4.50 -4.99
C GLY A 57 1.04 3.57 -5.82
N PHE A 58 1.33 2.38 -5.32
CA PHE A 58 2.13 1.39 -6.05
C PHE A 58 1.45 0.84 -7.28
N TYR A 59 0.12 0.76 -7.31
CA TYR A 59 -0.61 0.40 -8.53
C TYR A 59 -0.32 1.39 -9.67
N PHE A 60 -0.29 2.69 -9.38
CA PHE A 60 0.10 3.70 -10.36
C PHE A 60 1.57 3.57 -10.75
N ALA A 61 2.46 3.39 -9.78
CA ALA A 61 3.89 3.21 -10.03
C ALA A 61 4.21 1.92 -10.84
N ALA A 62 3.36 0.90 -10.76
CA ALA A 62 3.50 -0.35 -11.51
C ALA A 62 2.97 -0.25 -12.96
N GLY A 63 2.46 0.93 -13.39
CA GLY A 63 2.02 1.18 -14.76
C GLY A 63 0.51 0.99 -15.00
N THR A 64 -0.31 0.84 -13.96
CA THR A 64 -1.77 0.64 -14.03
C THR A 64 -2.22 -0.59 -14.83
N GLY A 65 -3.54 -0.81 -14.94
CA GLY A 65 -4.13 -1.93 -15.67
C GLY A 65 -3.91 -3.28 -15.00
N LYS A 66 -4.15 -4.37 -15.74
CA LYS A 66 -4.07 -5.74 -15.20
C LYS A 66 -2.64 -6.10 -14.76
N THR A 67 -1.64 -5.68 -15.53
CA THR A 67 -0.23 -5.95 -15.21
C THR A 67 0.22 -5.18 -13.98
N GLY A 68 -0.12 -3.88 -13.88
CA GLY A 68 0.17 -3.08 -12.69
C GLY A 68 -0.50 -3.64 -11.45
N PHE A 69 -1.79 -4.01 -11.55
CA PHE A 69 -2.51 -4.67 -10.46
C PHE A 69 -1.84 -5.97 -9.99
N LEU A 70 -1.50 -6.89 -10.90
CA LEU A 70 -0.88 -8.15 -10.53
C LEU A 70 0.49 -7.93 -9.89
N LYS A 71 1.28 -6.98 -10.41
CA LYS A 71 2.58 -6.61 -9.84
C LYS A 71 2.46 -6.09 -8.42
N THR A 72 1.51 -5.19 -8.19
CA THR A 72 1.27 -4.63 -6.86
C THR A 72 0.72 -5.69 -5.90
N LEU A 73 -0.26 -6.48 -6.33
CA LEU A 73 -0.88 -7.51 -5.50
C LEU A 73 0.13 -8.59 -5.09
N VAL A 74 0.86 -9.16 -6.05
CA VAL A 74 1.86 -10.21 -5.78
C VAL A 74 2.98 -9.63 -4.92
N GLY A 75 3.50 -8.45 -5.25
CA GLY A 75 4.48 -7.76 -4.42
C GLY A 75 3.99 -7.59 -2.98
N SER A 76 2.76 -7.12 -2.78
CA SER A 76 2.15 -6.96 -1.46
C SER A 76 2.07 -8.26 -0.67
N ILE A 77 1.71 -9.38 -1.31
CA ILE A 77 1.66 -10.69 -0.64
C ILE A 77 3.05 -11.09 -0.14
N PHE A 78 4.09 -10.98 -0.98
CA PHE A 78 5.47 -11.30 -0.59
C PHE A 78 5.93 -10.42 0.57
N GLY A 79 5.65 -9.11 0.52
CA GLY A 79 5.96 -8.18 1.59
C GLY A 79 5.27 -8.51 2.92
N VAL A 80 3.97 -8.86 2.87
CA VAL A 80 3.22 -9.27 4.06
C VAL A 80 3.77 -10.57 4.65
N VAL A 81 4.10 -11.56 3.81
CA VAL A 81 4.69 -12.83 4.27
C VAL A 81 6.02 -12.59 4.95
N ALA A 82 6.91 -11.77 4.37
CA ALA A 82 8.17 -11.41 5.00
C ALA A 82 7.95 -10.67 6.34
N GLY A 83 6.95 -9.78 6.41
CA GLY A 83 6.57 -9.08 7.63
C GLY A 83 6.07 -10.04 8.71
N ALA A 84 5.24 -11.01 8.33
CA ALA A 84 4.75 -12.05 9.23
C ALA A 84 5.88 -12.94 9.77
N ILE A 85 6.85 -13.30 8.92
CA ILE A 85 8.04 -14.05 9.35
C ILE A 85 8.88 -13.22 10.32
N LEU A 86 9.07 -11.93 10.05
CA LEU A 86 9.78 -11.04 10.96
C LEU A 86 9.11 -10.98 12.32
N MET A 87 7.78 -10.85 12.37
CA MET A 87 7.02 -10.84 13.62
C MET A 87 7.16 -12.17 14.37
N ALA A 88 7.10 -13.31 13.67
CA ALA A 88 7.15 -14.63 14.29
C ALA A 88 8.54 -15.01 14.82
N VAL A 89 9.60 -14.60 14.11
CA VAL A 89 10.97 -15.05 14.39
C VAL A 89 11.82 -13.94 15.01
N GLY A 90 11.62 -12.68 14.63
CA GLY A 90 12.42 -11.55 15.07
C GLY A 90 12.59 -11.43 16.59
N PRO A 91 11.52 -11.51 17.40
CA PRO A 91 11.64 -11.45 18.86
C PRO A 91 12.45 -12.61 19.47
N SER A 92 12.49 -13.77 18.82
CA SER A 92 13.26 -14.93 19.29
C SER A 92 14.76 -14.81 18.99
N VAL A 93 15.15 -13.96 18.03
CA VAL A 93 16.53 -13.78 17.60
C VAL A 93 17.23 -12.80 18.54
N THR A 94 18.31 -13.27 19.18
CA THR A 94 19.11 -12.50 20.17
C THR A 94 18.32 -12.02 21.40
N GLY A 95 17.25 -12.73 21.79
CA GLY A 95 16.47 -12.39 22.99
C GLY A 95 15.64 -11.11 22.86
N GLY A 96 15.18 -10.78 21.65
CA GLY A 96 14.26 -9.65 21.42
C GLY A 96 14.91 -8.27 21.40
N THR A 97 16.24 -8.20 21.34
CA THR A 97 16.93 -6.91 21.21
C THR A 97 16.64 -6.28 19.84
N VAL A 98 16.70 -4.94 19.77
CA VAL A 98 16.53 -4.18 18.52
C VAL A 98 17.50 -4.66 17.44
N ILE A 99 18.72 -5.06 17.83
CA ILE A 99 19.74 -5.61 16.92
C ILE A 99 19.27 -6.93 16.31
N GLY A 100 18.69 -7.85 17.09
CA GLY A 100 18.17 -9.11 16.56
C GLY A 100 17.04 -8.92 15.56
N VAL A 101 16.08 -8.06 15.89
CA VAL A 101 14.95 -7.77 15.02
C VAL A 101 15.41 -7.10 13.73
N SER A 102 16.32 -6.11 13.82
CA SER A 102 16.86 -5.42 12.63
C SER A 102 17.72 -6.32 11.74
N LEU A 103 18.54 -7.22 12.30
CA LEU A 103 19.29 -8.21 11.52
C LEU A 103 18.34 -9.19 10.81
N THR A 104 17.30 -9.66 11.49
CA THR A 104 16.28 -10.53 10.91
C THR A 104 15.55 -9.84 9.78
N ALA A 105 15.18 -8.56 9.97
CA ALA A 105 14.57 -7.73 8.94
C ALA A 105 15.49 -7.54 7.73
N GLY A 106 16.80 -7.32 7.96
CA GLY A 106 17.80 -7.21 6.91
C GLY A 106 17.95 -8.48 6.08
N ILE A 107 17.96 -9.65 6.73
CA ILE A 107 18.00 -10.95 6.03
C ILE A 107 16.73 -11.17 5.20
N LEU A 108 15.56 -10.87 5.75
CA LEU A 108 14.28 -11.01 5.04
C LEU A 108 14.18 -10.05 3.85
N ALA A 109 14.67 -8.83 3.98
CA ALA A 109 14.78 -7.88 2.88
C ALA A 109 15.69 -8.41 1.76
N LEU A 110 16.81 -9.03 2.11
CA LEU A 110 17.71 -9.67 1.15
C LEU A 110 17.04 -10.85 0.44
N ILE A 111 16.29 -11.70 1.17
CA ILE A 111 15.50 -12.79 0.57
C ILE A 111 14.43 -12.24 -0.39
N LEU A 112 13.72 -11.17 0.01
CA LEU A 112 12.74 -10.52 -0.85
C LEU A 112 13.37 -10.03 -2.16
N LEU A 113 14.54 -9.40 -2.10
CA LEU A 113 15.27 -8.96 -3.30
C LEU A 113 15.66 -10.14 -4.21
N PHE A 114 16.00 -11.30 -3.66
CA PHE A 114 16.23 -12.50 -4.46
C PHE A 114 14.94 -13.04 -5.10
N CYS A 115 13.82 -13.05 -4.38
CA CYS A 115 12.52 -13.45 -4.94
C CYS A 115 12.12 -12.57 -6.14
N ILE A 116 12.51 -11.29 -6.12
CA ILE A 116 12.29 -10.35 -7.23
C ILE A 116 13.10 -10.74 -8.47
N ALA A 117 14.36 -11.17 -8.30
CA ALA A 117 15.19 -11.60 -9.42
C ALA A 117 14.64 -12.85 -10.14
N ILE A 118 13.76 -13.61 -9.49
CA ILE A 118 13.19 -14.86 -10.01
C ILE A 118 11.79 -14.64 -10.59
N ASN A 119 11.10 -13.55 -10.24
CA ASN A 119 9.72 -13.31 -10.65
C ASN A 119 9.43 -11.83 -10.93
N ASP A 120 9.16 -11.53 -12.21
CA ASP A 120 8.83 -10.19 -12.71
C ASP A 120 7.55 -9.58 -12.12
N LEU A 121 6.71 -10.40 -11.47
CA LEU A 121 5.51 -9.93 -10.78
C LEU A 121 5.82 -9.36 -9.39
N VAL A 122 7.01 -9.63 -8.83
CA VAL A 122 7.36 -9.08 -7.52
C VAL A 122 7.93 -7.67 -7.72
N PHE A 123 7.03 -6.69 -7.68
CA PHE A 123 7.40 -5.29 -7.81
C PHE A 123 8.02 -4.75 -6.51
N VAL A 124 9.28 -4.31 -6.58
CA VAL A 124 10.09 -3.90 -5.42
C VAL A 124 9.36 -2.90 -4.50
N PRO A 125 8.78 -1.80 -5.01
CA PRO A 125 8.09 -0.85 -4.14
C PRO A 125 6.90 -1.50 -3.42
N ALA A 126 6.12 -2.35 -4.09
CA ALA A 126 4.99 -3.04 -3.48
C ALA A 126 5.41 -4.05 -2.40
N ALA A 127 6.48 -4.81 -2.63
CA ALA A 127 6.99 -5.77 -1.64
C ALA A 127 7.57 -5.07 -0.40
N PHE A 128 8.43 -4.07 -0.60
CA PHE A 128 9.02 -3.34 0.52
C PHE A 128 8.00 -2.47 1.27
N GLY A 129 7.08 -1.82 0.54
CA GLY A 129 6.05 -1.02 1.19
C GLY A 129 5.06 -1.87 1.98
N ALA A 130 4.66 -3.04 1.48
CA ALA A 130 3.83 -3.97 2.25
C ALA A 130 4.55 -4.53 3.48
N PHE A 131 5.84 -4.87 3.34
CA PHE A 131 6.68 -5.27 4.46
C PHE A 131 6.74 -4.16 5.54
N ALA A 132 6.96 -2.91 5.12
CA ALA A 132 6.96 -1.76 6.03
C ALA A 132 5.60 -1.55 6.71
N CYS A 133 4.49 -1.68 5.97
CA CYS A 133 3.14 -1.57 6.56
C CYS A 133 2.91 -2.59 7.67
N VAL A 134 3.32 -3.85 7.50
CA VAL A 134 3.22 -4.86 8.56
C VAL A 134 4.06 -4.47 9.79
N VAL A 135 5.28 -3.98 9.58
CA VAL A 135 6.16 -3.52 10.68
C VAL A 135 5.53 -2.35 11.44
N PHE A 136 4.96 -1.38 10.74
CA PHE A 136 4.30 -0.23 11.38
C PHE A 136 3.05 -0.64 12.16
N VAL A 137 2.21 -1.52 11.59
CA VAL A 137 1.03 -2.05 12.28
C VAL A 137 1.46 -2.86 13.52
N TRP A 138 2.51 -3.66 13.40
CA TRP A 138 3.07 -4.43 14.51
C TRP A 138 3.55 -3.54 15.66
N GLN A 139 4.33 -2.50 15.35
CA GLN A 139 4.83 -1.55 16.36
C GLN A 139 3.69 -0.83 17.09
N ILE A 140 2.64 -0.43 16.36
CA ILE A 140 1.51 0.33 16.93
C ILE A 140 0.58 -0.58 17.73
N THR A 141 0.43 -1.84 17.32
CA THR A 141 -0.38 -2.83 18.06
C THR A 141 0.32 -3.31 19.33
N GLY A 142 1.63 -3.13 19.49
CA GLY A 142 2.30 -3.44 20.76
C GLY A 142 2.36 -4.94 21.11
N LEU A 143 2.08 -5.81 20.14
CA LEU A 143 2.40 -7.24 20.23
C LEU A 143 3.87 -7.40 20.66
N ASP A 144 4.16 -8.35 21.55
CA ASP A 144 5.49 -8.63 22.13
C ASP A 144 6.10 -7.52 23.01
N ASN A 145 5.26 -6.69 23.65
CA ASN A 145 5.66 -5.61 24.58
C ASN A 145 6.41 -4.44 23.93
N PHE A 146 6.25 -4.20 22.63
CA PHE A 146 6.86 -3.06 21.94
C PHE A 146 6.10 -1.72 22.10
N ALA A 147 4.88 -1.72 22.66
CA ALA A 147 4.12 -0.49 22.98
C ALA A 147 3.71 -0.46 24.46
N ALA A 148 3.51 0.75 25.00
CA ALA A 148 3.16 0.98 26.40
C ALA A 148 1.77 0.42 26.81
N THR A 149 0.94 0.05 25.84
CA THR A 149 -0.41 -0.49 26.06
C THR A 149 -0.57 -1.79 25.27
N PRO A 150 -0.88 -2.94 25.92
CA PRO A 150 -1.10 -4.20 25.21
C PRO A 150 -2.39 -4.10 24.39
N ASN A 151 -2.31 -4.18 23.05
CA ASN A 151 -3.51 -4.35 22.24
C ASN A 151 -3.86 -5.84 22.09
N THR A 152 -5.15 -6.10 21.90
CA THR A 152 -5.73 -7.45 21.84
C THR A 152 -5.58 -8.13 20.46
N MET A 153 -4.89 -7.50 19.51
CA MET A 153 -4.77 -8.02 18.15
C MET A 153 -3.71 -9.13 18.11
N THR A 154 -4.04 -10.25 17.46
CA THR A 154 -3.09 -11.38 17.28
C THR A 154 -2.12 -11.11 16.13
N PHE A 155 -0.98 -11.82 16.09
CA PHE A 155 -0.06 -11.79 14.94
C PHE A 155 -0.76 -12.03 13.60
N THR A 156 -1.67 -13.00 13.57
CA THR A 156 -2.50 -13.29 12.41
C THR A 156 -3.41 -12.12 12.07
N GLY A 157 -3.98 -11.46 13.08
CA GLY A 157 -4.81 -10.26 12.89
C GLY A 157 -4.05 -9.11 12.22
N VAL A 158 -2.80 -8.87 12.62
CA VAL A 158 -1.93 -7.85 11.98
C VAL A 158 -1.70 -8.17 10.51
N ALA A 159 -1.18 -9.36 10.20
CA ALA A 159 -0.85 -9.74 8.83
C ALA A 159 -2.10 -9.76 7.92
N VAL A 160 -3.22 -10.30 8.41
CA VAL A 160 -4.47 -10.39 7.64
C VAL A 160 -5.07 -9.01 7.41
N ASN A 161 -5.18 -8.15 8.43
CA ASN A 161 -5.76 -6.82 8.25
C ASN A 161 -4.90 -5.95 7.31
N THR A 162 -3.57 -6.01 7.44
CA THR A 162 -2.68 -5.33 6.49
C THR A 162 -2.86 -5.85 5.07
N LEU A 163 -2.96 -7.17 4.89
CA LEU A 163 -3.19 -7.76 3.56
C LEU A 163 -4.52 -7.34 2.96
N ILE A 164 -5.62 -7.38 3.72
CA ILE A 164 -6.93 -6.96 3.20
C ILE A 164 -6.90 -5.48 2.82
N ALA A 165 -6.25 -4.62 3.62
CA ALA A 165 -6.10 -3.21 3.28
C ALA A 165 -5.27 -2.98 2.01
N LEU A 166 -4.16 -3.71 1.85
CA LEU A 166 -3.34 -3.66 0.62
C LEU A 166 -4.14 -4.12 -0.61
N ILE A 167 -4.92 -5.20 -0.48
CA ILE A 167 -5.81 -5.69 -1.55
C ILE A 167 -6.86 -4.63 -1.89
N ALA A 168 -7.50 -4.02 -0.88
CA ALA A 168 -8.47 -2.96 -1.09
C ALA A 168 -7.82 -1.76 -1.80
N GLY A 169 -6.60 -1.36 -1.43
CA GLY A 169 -5.81 -0.35 -2.12
C GLY A 169 -5.56 -0.68 -3.59
N CYS A 170 -5.22 -1.93 -3.91
CA CYS A 170 -5.07 -2.39 -5.29
C CYS A 170 -6.39 -2.27 -6.09
N VAL A 171 -7.51 -2.65 -5.47
CA VAL A 171 -8.85 -2.54 -6.08
C VAL A 171 -9.24 -1.08 -6.30
N LEU A 172 -8.99 -0.21 -5.31
CA LEU A 172 -9.19 1.24 -5.44
C LEU A 172 -8.38 1.82 -6.59
N GLY A 173 -7.15 1.34 -6.82
CA GLY A 173 -6.35 1.68 -8.00
C GLY A 173 -7.05 1.38 -9.33
N ILE A 174 -7.57 0.17 -9.48
CA ILE A 174 -8.33 -0.22 -10.69
C ILE A 174 -9.59 0.64 -10.81
N VAL A 175 -10.37 0.78 -9.75
CA VAL A 175 -11.62 1.55 -9.76
C VAL A 175 -11.33 3.00 -10.14
N HIS A 176 -10.29 3.60 -9.55
CA HIS A 176 -9.88 4.97 -9.82
C HIS A 176 -9.60 5.18 -11.32
N THR A 177 -8.73 4.35 -11.89
CA THR A 177 -8.37 4.47 -13.31
C THR A 177 -9.52 4.13 -14.25
N THR A 178 -10.35 3.14 -13.91
CA THR A 178 -11.49 2.72 -14.73
C THR A 178 -12.59 3.78 -14.76
N VAL A 179 -12.94 4.33 -13.60
CA VAL A 179 -13.96 5.38 -13.51
C VAL A 179 -13.46 6.66 -14.16
N ALA A 180 -12.21 7.06 -13.91
CA ALA A 180 -11.61 8.22 -14.58
C ALA A 180 -11.66 8.08 -16.11
N ALA A 181 -11.24 6.93 -16.65
CA ALA A 181 -11.28 6.68 -18.10
C ALA A 181 -12.69 6.66 -18.70
N ALA A 182 -13.72 6.33 -17.89
CA ALA A 182 -15.12 6.34 -18.31
C ALA A 182 -15.69 7.77 -18.39
N ILE A 183 -15.23 8.68 -17.52
CA ILE A 183 -15.68 10.08 -17.51
C ILE A 183 -14.82 11.01 -18.37
N THR A 184 -13.62 10.59 -18.79
CA THR A 184 -12.77 11.36 -19.71
C THR A 184 -13.40 11.45 -21.12
N PRO A 185 -13.64 12.65 -21.66
CA PRO A 185 -14.13 12.84 -23.03
C PRO A 185 -13.19 12.23 -24.09
N LYS A 186 -13.75 11.59 -25.13
CA LYS A 186 -12.99 10.86 -26.17
C LYS A 186 -11.92 11.70 -26.91
N GLY A 187 -12.02 13.03 -26.91
CA GLY A 187 -11.06 13.94 -27.54
C GLY A 187 -9.78 14.24 -26.74
N GLN A 188 -9.71 13.88 -25.45
CA GLN A 188 -8.56 14.17 -24.57
C GLN A 188 -7.62 12.97 -24.32
N LYS A 189 -7.98 11.77 -24.83
CA LYS A 189 -7.26 10.52 -24.52
C LYS A 189 -5.82 10.47 -25.06
N ALA A 190 -5.51 11.20 -26.12
CA ALA A 190 -4.16 11.27 -26.69
C ALA A 190 -3.24 12.21 -25.89
N ASP A 191 -3.78 13.33 -25.39
CA ASP A 191 -3.03 14.30 -24.58
C ASP A 191 -2.78 13.79 -23.15
N GLU A 192 -3.72 13.02 -22.59
CA GLU A 192 -3.61 12.44 -21.25
C GLU A 192 -2.57 11.29 -21.20
N ALA A 193 -2.57 10.40 -22.20
CA ALA A 193 -1.58 9.32 -22.30
C ALA A 193 -0.15 9.87 -22.44
N ALA A 194 0.04 10.95 -23.19
CA ALA A 194 1.33 11.63 -23.31
C ALA A 194 1.74 12.33 -22.01
N ALA A 195 0.81 12.97 -21.30
CA ALA A 195 1.09 13.71 -20.06
C ALA A 195 1.41 12.79 -18.87
N VAL A 196 0.75 11.63 -18.76
CA VAL A 196 1.02 10.64 -17.70
C VAL A 196 2.39 10.00 -17.92
N GLN A 197 2.73 9.63 -19.16
CA GLN A 197 4.04 9.05 -19.47
C GLN A 197 5.18 10.05 -19.21
N GLU A 198 5.02 11.33 -19.54
CA GLU A 198 6.03 12.36 -19.23
C GLU A 198 6.24 12.59 -17.73
N ILE A 199 5.22 12.37 -16.89
CA ILE A 199 5.36 12.45 -15.42
C ILE A 199 6.09 11.22 -14.87
N VAL A 200 5.86 10.04 -15.45
CA VAL A 200 6.51 8.79 -15.04
C VAL A 200 7.97 8.74 -15.48
N ASP A 201 8.32 9.35 -16.61
CA ASP A 201 9.67 9.34 -17.18
C ASP A 201 10.59 10.46 -16.59
N ARG A 202 10.09 11.30 -15.68
CA ARG A 202 10.85 12.36 -14.99
C ARG A 202 11.20 11.98 -13.56
#